data_AF-A0A540WI09-F1
#
_entry.id   AF-A0A540WI09-F1
#
_cell.length_a   1.000
_cell.length_b   1.000
_cell.length_c   1.000
_cell.angle_alpha   90.00
_cell.angle_beta   90.00
_cell.angle_gamma   90.00
#
_symmetry.space_group_name_H-M   'P 1'
#
loop_
_entity.id
_entity.type
_entity.pdbx_description
1 polymer ?
#
loop_
_entity_poly.entity_id
_entity_poly.type
_entity_poly.pdbx_seq_one_letter_code
_entity_poly.pdbx_strand_id
1 'polypeptide(L)'
;MSTSPESQSAEAGLVSAPFHRVHRSKVRFREGAPPSPREVARRPSRVARMLALAHHVESAIERGLVASAADVASQLGFTRARVTHLLDLRLLAPDIQEEVLFL
;
A
#
# COMPACT_ATOMS: atom_id res chain seq x y z
N MET A 1 -30.70 -7.45 60.30
CA MET A 1 -31.44 -7.37 59.02
C MET A 1 -31.55 -5.91 58.61
N SER A 2 -30.64 -5.43 57.77
CA SER A 2 -30.80 -4.18 57.02
C SER A 2 -30.06 -4.37 55.70
N THR A 3 -30.84 -4.52 54.64
CA THR A 3 -30.40 -4.75 53.26
C THR A 3 -29.96 -3.43 52.66
N SER A 4 -28.66 -3.29 52.39
CA SER A 4 -28.14 -2.23 51.53
C SER A 4 -28.55 -2.48 50.07
N PRO A 5 -28.89 -1.43 49.29
CA PRO A 5 -29.26 -1.57 47.91
C PRO A 5 -28.04 -1.80 47.03
N GLU A 6 -28.33 -2.39 45.86
CA GLU A 6 -27.46 -2.59 44.71
C GLU A 6 -26.40 -1.51 44.47
N SER A 7 -25.23 -1.97 44.06
CA SER A 7 -24.54 -1.34 42.94
C SER A 7 -23.99 -2.47 42.08
N GLN A 8 -24.83 -2.90 41.14
CA GLN A 8 -24.45 -3.79 40.05
C GLN A 8 -23.11 -3.29 39.49
N SER A 9 -22.12 -4.16 39.50
CA SER A 9 -20.85 -3.92 38.84
C SER A 9 -21.16 -3.77 37.36
N ALA A 10 -21.18 -2.54 36.86
CA ALA A 10 -21.31 -2.24 35.44
C ALA A 10 -20.25 -3.08 34.72
N GLU A 11 -20.68 -4.08 33.96
CA GLU A 11 -19.81 -4.85 33.07
C GLU A 11 -19.12 -3.84 32.15
N ALA A 12 -17.88 -3.51 32.48
CA ALA A 12 -17.10 -2.56 31.73
C ALA A 12 -16.69 -3.22 30.41
N GLY A 13 -17.53 -3.07 29.40
CA GLY A 13 -17.24 -3.50 28.03
C GLY A 13 -15.94 -2.84 27.55
N LEU A 14 -14.94 -3.65 27.22
CA LEU A 14 -13.67 -3.17 26.71
C LEU A 14 -13.79 -2.96 25.20
N VAL A 15 -13.98 -1.71 24.77
CA VAL A 15 -14.05 -1.35 23.35
C VAL A 15 -12.69 -0.79 22.92
N SER A 16 -12.09 -1.40 21.91
CA SER A 16 -10.82 -0.94 21.32
C SER A 16 -11.07 -0.34 19.94
N ALA A 17 -11.04 0.99 19.86
CA ALA A 17 -11.16 1.75 18.62
C ALA A 17 -10.38 3.07 18.74
N PRO A 18 -10.03 3.73 17.63
CA PRO A 18 -9.51 5.10 17.67
C PRO A 18 -10.61 6.05 18.17
N PHE A 19 -10.50 6.49 19.43
CA PHE A 19 -11.42 7.45 20.03
C PHE A 19 -10.82 8.85 20.07
N HIS A 20 -11.65 9.86 19.79
CA HIS A 20 -11.29 11.25 20.03
C HIS A 20 -11.57 11.59 21.51
N ARG A 21 -10.59 12.18 22.21
CA ARG A 21 -10.73 12.53 23.64
C ARG A 21 -11.70 13.71 23.79
N VAL A 22 -12.86 13.45 24.39
CA VAL A 22 -13.82 14.50 24.79
C VAL A 22 -13.87 14.56 26.30
N HIS A 23 -13.66 15.74 26.89
CA HIS A 23 -13.46 15.92 28.33
C HIS A 23 -14.74 15.77 29.19
N ARG A 24 -15.85 15.27 28.63
CA ARG A 24 -17.19 15.34 29.24
C ARG A 24 -17.74 14.04 29.81
N SER A 25 -17.02 12.92 29.77
CA SER A 25 -17.53 11.63 30.26
C SER A 25 -16.58 10.98 31.27
N LYS A 26 -17.16 10.29 32.28
CA LYS A 26 -16.46 9.48 33.28
C LYS A 26 -15.93 8.17 32.66
N VAL A 27 -15.08 8.26 31.64
CA VAL A 27 -14.45 7.09 31.01
C VAL A 27 -13.04 6.92 31.60
N ARG A 28 -12.72 5.71 32.09
CA ARG A 28 -11.35 5.35 32.46
C ARG A 28 -10.66 4.72 31.25
N PHE A 29 -9.67 5.41 30.72
CA PHE A 29 -8.79 4.87 29.68
C PHE A 29 -7.74 3.96 30.33
N ARG A 30 -7.54 2.79 29.74
CA ARG A 30 -6.37 1.94 30.02
C ARG A 30 -5.48 1.99 28.79
N GLU A 31 -4.18 2.17 28.99
CA GLU A 31 -3.22 2.06 27.91
C GLU A 31 -3.22 0.62 27.39
N GLY A 32 -3.56 0.45 26.12
CA GLY A 32 -3.49 -0.84 25.45
C GLY A 32 -2.03 -1.22 25.20
N ALA A 33 -1.76 -2.52 25.00
CA ALA A 33 -0.44 -2.96 24.58
C ALA A 33 0.00 -2.17 23.32
N PRO A 34 1.26 -1.69 23.26
CA PRO A 34 1.74 -0.97 22.09
C PRO A 34 1.55 -1.85 20.85
N PRO A 35 1.10 -1.27 19.72
CA PRO A 35 0.95 -2.04 18.48
C PRO A 35 2.30 -2.66 18.14
N SER A 36 2.28 -3.93 17.72
CA SER A 36 3.49 -4.61 17.25
C SER A 36 4.17 -3.73 16.20
N PRO A 37 5.52 -3.59 16.24
CA PRO A 37 6.24 -2.87 15.20
C PRO A 37 5.78 -3.35 13.83
N ARG A 38 5.25 -2.44 13.02
CA ARG A 38 4.89 -2.78 11.65
C ARG A 38 6.20 -3.14 10.95
N GLU A 39 6.32 -4.38 10.47
CA GLU A 39 7.38 -4.70 9.52
C GLU A 39 7.28 -3.69 8.39
N VAL A 40 8.33 -2.88 8.25
CA VAL A 40 8.44 -1.93 7.15
C VAL A 40 8.67 -2.76 5.92
N ALA A 41 7.58 -3.20 5.27
CA ALA A 41 7.66 -3.91 4.00
C ALA A 41 8.50 -3.07 3.05
N ARG A 42 9.66 -3.59 2.63
CA ARG A 42 10.52 -2.91 1.66
C ARG A 42 9.71 -2.74 0.38
N ARG A 43 9.31 -1.50 0.09
CA ARG A 43 8.61 -1.19 -1.14
C ARG A 43 9.65 -1.02 -2.24
N PRO A 44 9.50 -1.72 -3.38
CA PRO A 44 10.41 -1.53 -4.50
C PRO A 44 10.43 -0.06 -4.92
N SER A 45 11.60 0.40 -5.35
CA SER A 45 11.79 1.77 -5.81
C SER A 45 10.81 2.10 -6.94
N ARG A 46 10.50 3.39 -7.13
CA ARG A 46 9.60 3.80 -8.23
C ARG A 46 10.15 3.36 -9.59
N VAL A 47 11.47 3.43 -9.76
CA VAL A 47 12.14 3.05 -11.00
C VAL A 47 12.06 1.53 -11.20
N ALA A 48 12.23 0.72 -10.16
CA ALA A 48 12.05 -0.73 -10.22
C ALA A 48 10.65 -1.12 -10.73
N ARG A 49 9.61 -0.46 -10.21
CA ARG A 49 8.23 -0.71 -10.69
C ARG A 49 8.03 -0.28 -12.13
N MET A 50 8.68 0.81 -12.57
CA MET A 50 8.63 1.25 -13.96
C MET A 50 9.34 0.27 -14.90
N LEU A 51 10.51 -0.23 -14.52
CA LEU A 51 11.26 -1.23 -15.30
C LEU A 51 10.48 -2.56 -15.39
N ALA A 52 9.91 -3.02 -14.28
CA ALA A 52 9.03 -4.19 -14.27
C ALA A 52 7.80 -3.99 -15.17
N LEU A 53 7.19 -2.80 -15.14
CA LEU A 53 6.08 -2.47 -16.03
C LEU A 53 6.50 -2.45 -17.50
N ALA A 54 7.69 -1.93 -17.82
CA ALA A 54 8.21 -1.92 -19.18
C ALA A 54 8.34 -3.34 -19.74
N HIS A 55 8.90 -4.28 -18.95
CA HIS A 55 8.95 -5.70 -19.32
C HIS A 55 7.57 -6.31 -19.49
N HIS A 56 6.62 -5.97 -18.62
CA HIS A 56 5.25 -6.47 -18.72
C HIS A 56 4.55 -5.99 -20.01
N VAL A 57 4.71 -4.71 -20.36
CA VAL A 57 4.15 -4.13 -21.58
C VAL A 57 4.75 -4.80 -22.82
N GLU A 58 6.07 -4.96 -22.88
CA GLU A 58 6.67 -5.66 -24.01
C GLU A 58 6.13 -7.08 -24.12
N SER A 59 6.11 -7.82 -23.01
CA SER A 59 5.63 -9.20 -23.03
C SER A 59 4.17 -9.27 -23.48
N ALA A 60 3.36 -8.24 -23.20
CA ALA A 60 1.99 -8.16 -23.68
C ALA A 60 1.92 -7.91 -25.19
N ILE A 61 2.83 -7.10 -25.75
CA ILE A 61 2.96 -6.87 -27.19
C ILE A 61 3.43 -8.15 -27.90
N GLU A 62 4.48 -8.81 -27.38
CA GLU A 62 5.01 -10.06 -27.93
C GLU A 62 3.97 -11.19 -27.95
N ARG A 63 3.10 -11.25 -26.93
CA ARG A 63 1.98 -12.19 -26.86
C ARG A 63 0.77 -11.78 -27.71
N GLY A 64 0.80 -10.61 -28.35
CA GLY A 64 -0.31 -10.08 -29.13
C GLY A 64 -1.54 -9.65 -28.31
N LEU A 65 -1.38 -9.45 -26.99
CA LEU A 65 -2.45 -8.94 -26.13
C LEU A 65 -2.71 -7.44 -26.36
N VAL A 66 -1.68 -6.71 -26.81
CA VAL A 66 -1.77 -5.30 -27.22
C VAL A 66 -1.01 -5.13 -28.52
N ALA A 67 -1.53 -4.30 -29.44
CA ALA A 67 -0.96 -4.22 -30.78
C ALA A 67 0.40 -3.50 -30.83
N SER A 68 0.61 -2.49 -29.98
CA SER A 68 1.85 -1.70 -29.95
C SER A 68 1.96 -0.81 -28.72
N ALA A 69 3.13 -0.21 -28.50
CA ALA A 69 3.32 0.84 -27.49
C ALA A 69 2.41 2.07 -27.71
N ALA A 70 2.08 2.41 -28.97
CA ALA A 70 1.17 3.50 -29.26
C ALA A 70 -0.27 3.16 -28.86
N ASP A 71 -0.66 1.89 -29.00
CA ASP A 71 -1.95 1.38 -28.56
C ASP A 71 -2.06 1.40 -27.02
N VAL A 72 -1.01 0.97 -26.31
CA VAL A 72 -0.89 1.12 -24.84
C VAL A 72 -1.06 2.57 -24.40
N ALA A 73 -0.41 3.51 -25.10
CA ALA A 73 -0.51 4.93 -24.79
C ALA A 73 -1.95 5.44 -24.93
N SER A 74 -2.62 5.11 -26.04
CA SER A 74 -4.00 5.49 -26.29
C SER A 74 -4.97 4.90 -25.27
N GLN A 75 -4.85 3.60 -24.96
CA GLN A 75 -5.75 2.91 -24.02
C GLN A 75 -5.61 3.41 -22.59
N LEU A 76 -4.40 3.78 -22.16
CA LEU A 76 -4.12 4.26 -20.81
C LEU A 76 -4.19 5.79 -20.68
N GLY A 77 -4.49 6.52 -21.75
CA GLY A 77 -4.55 7.98 -21.74
C GLY A 77 -3.19 8.67 -21.54
N PHE A 78 -2.09 8.00 -21.90
CA PHE A 78 -0.75 8.57 -21.85
C PHE A 78 -0.31 9.14 -23.19
N THR A 79 0.63 10.09 -23.16
CA THR A 79 1.31 10.52 -24.39
C THR A 79 2.22 9.40 -24.89
N ARG A 80 2.42 9.32 -26.21
CA ARG A 80 3.35 8.36 -26.83
C ARG A 80 4.76 8.49 -26.23
N ALA A 81 5.26 9.71 -26.11
CA ALA A 81 6.58 9.99 -25.53
C ALA A 81 6.73 9.44 -24.09
N ARG A 82 5.66 9.47 -23.28
CA ARG A 82 5.70 8.93 -21.92
C ARG A 82 5.84 7.40 -21.91
N VAL A 83 5.16 6.72 -22.83
CA VAL A 83 5.28 5.26 -22.99
C VAL A 83 6.63 4.89 -23.59
N THR A 84 7.15 5.67 -24.55
CA THR A 84 8.51 5.47 -25.07
C THR A 84 9.55 5.55 -23.95
N HIS A 85 9.55 6.62 -23.15
CA HIS A 85 10.46 6.73 -21.99
C HIS A 85 10.33 5.58 -20.98
N LEU A 86 9.14 4.99 -20.85
CA LEU A 86 8.96 3.80 -20.01
C LEU A 86 9.67 2.60 -20.62
N LEU A 87 9.49 2.36 -21.93
CA LEU A 87 10.07 1.22 -22.64
C LEU A 87 11.58 1.35 -22.84
N ASP A 88 12.11 2.57 -22.95
CA ASP A 88 13.54 2.85 -23.05
C ASP A 88 14.32 2.34 -21.82
N LEU A 89 13.66 2.11 -20.66
CA LEU A 89 14.29 1.49 -19.51
C LEU A 89 14.81 0.07 -19.79
N ARG A 90 14.24 -0.63 -20.79
CA ARG A 90 14.74 -1.95 -21.22
C ARG A 90 16.01 -1.88 -22.06
N LEU A 91 16.41 -0.68 -22.50
CA LEU A 91 17.67 -0.45 -23.22
C LEU A 91 18.88 -0.34 -22.27
N LEU A 92 18.64 -0.31 -20.95
CA LEU A 92 19.69 -0.46 -19.96
C LEU A 92 20.37 -1.83 -20.10
N ALA A 93 21.65 -1.92 -19.78
CA ALA A 93 22.35 -3.20 -19.76
C ALA A 93 21.72 -4.15 -18.71
N PRO A 94 21.72 -5.48 -18.94
CA PRO A 94 21.01 -6.44 -18.07
C PRO A 94 21.45 -6.38 -16.60
N ASP A 95 22.74 -6.18 -16.35
CA ASP A 95 23.32 -5.99 -15.02
C ASP A 95 22.73 -4.76 -14.30
N ILE A 96 22.63 -3.63 -15.01
CA ILE A 96 22.01 -2.40 -14.47
C ILE A 96 20.51 -2.63 -14.20
N GLN A 97 19.82 -3.39 -15.05
CA GLN A 97 18.40 -3.71 -14.84
C GLN A 97 18.19 -4.54 -13.56
N GLU A 98 19.05 -5.54 -13.33
CA GLU A 98 19.02 -6.36 -12.11
C GLU A 98 19.27 -5.51 -10.86
N GLU A 99 20.29 -4.66 -10.88
CA GLU A 99 20.55 -3.73 -9.78
C GLU A 99 19.31 -2.89 -9.46
N VAL A 100 18.71 -2.25 -10.47
CA VAL A 100 17.51 -1.41 -10.29
C VAL A 100 16.33 -2.18 -9.71
N LEU A 101 16.12 -3.43 -10.11
CA LEU A 101 15.01 -4.26 -9.66
C LEU A 101 15.17 -4.74 -8.21
N PHE A 102 16.41 -4.94 -7.75
CA PHE A 102 16.72 -5.56 -6.47
C PHE A 102 17.37 -4.64 -5.42
N LEU A 103 17.31 -3.31 -5.63
CA LEU A 103 17.67 -2.26 -4.65
C LEU A 103 16.93 -2.39 -3.30
#